data_AF-A0A519M7E9-F1
#
_entry.id   AF-A0A519M7E9-F1
#
_cell.length_a   1.000
_cell.length_b   1.000
_cell.length_c   1.000
_cell.angle_alpha   90.00
_cell.angle_beta   90.00
_cell.angle_gamma   90.00
#
_symmetry.space_group_name_H-M   'P 1'
#
loop_
_entity.id
_entity.type
_entity.pdbx_description
1 polymer ?
#
loop_
_entity_poly.entity_id
_entity_poly.type
_entity_poly.pdbx_seq_one_letter_code
_entity_poly.pdbx_strand_id
1 'polypeptide(L)'
;VDDTFGADGLAGAQIGFKANNLEAAFVEKFDRAKPDYSAIAPRVAGKQPQAVIFIGTGAAVVDGIKALRGAGVTGQIVTLSNNASGGFVKALGEQARGVVVTQVFPSERSLNYAVIKEAMDLARAKNIADLTPAMVEGFVTAKVLVEGLKRAGPKPDRAKLQAGLESIKKWDLGGLELSYSPTDHSGLDFSDLSIIGSDGRFKR
;
A
#
# COMPACT_ATOMS: atom_id res chain seq x y z
N VAL A 1 -11.48 -5.70 7.49
CA VAL A 1 -12.83 -5.44 6.94
C VAL A 1 -13.45 -6.77 6.56
N ASP A 2 -14.75 -6.96 6.70
CA ASP A 2 -15.42 -8.22 6.34
C ASP A 2 -15.91 -8.20 4.89
N ASP A 3 -14.96 -8.35 3.96
CA ASP A 3 -15.21 -8.47 2.53
C ASP A 3 -14.08 -9.27 1.87
N THR A 4 -14.11 -9.40 0.54
CA THR A 4 -13.09 -10.14 -0.22
C THR A 4 -11.69 -9.56 -0.09
N PHE A 5 -11.56 -8.23 -0.01
CA PHE A 5 -10.26 -7.57 0.20
C PHE A 5 -9.70 -7.87 1.59
N GLY A 6 -10.54 -7.79 2.62
CA GLY A 6 -10.16 -8.14 3.98
C GLY A 6 -9.80 -9.61 4.16
N ALA A 7 -10.53 -10.51 3.49
CA ALA A 7 -10.25 -11.94 3.50
C ALA A 7 -8.92 -12.27 2.81
N ASP A 8 -8.64 -11.65 1.66
CA ASP A 8 -7.39 -11.83 0.92
C ASP A 8 -6.17 -11.37 1.73
N GLY A 9 -6.22 -10.15 2.28
CA GLY A 9 -5.14 -9.66 3.14
C GLY A 9 -4.93 -10.52 4.40
N LEU A 10 -6.02 -11.02 5.00
CA LEU A 10 -5.93 -11.92 6.15
C LEU A 10 -5.28 -13.25 5.77
N ALA A 11 -5.61 -13.82 4.61
CA ALA A 11 -4.99 -15.04 4.12
C ALA A 11 -3.47 -14.86 3.92
N GLY A 12 -3.05 -13.75 3.31
CA GLY A 12 -1.63 -13.40 3.19
C GLY A 12 -0.93 -13.28 4.54
N ALA A 13 -1.56 -12.58 5.51
CA ALA A 13 -1.02 -12.46 6.86
C ALA A 13 -0.90 -13.83 7.57
N GLN A 14 -1.88 -14.71 7.42
CA GLN A 14 -1.86 -16.06 7.99
C GLN A 14 -0.76 -16.94 7.39
N ILE A 15 -0.51 -16.83 6.07
CA ILE A 15 0.64 -17.50 5.43
C ILE A 15 1.95 -17.01 6.06
N GLY A 16 2.09 -15.69 6.24
CA GLY A 16 3.25 -15.09 6.90
C GLY A 16 3.45 -15.56 8.35
N PHE A 17 2.37 -15.60 9.14
CA PHE A 17 2.41 -16.14 10.50
C PHE A 17 2.85 -17.61 10.53
N LYS A 18 2.23 -18.44 9.69
CA LYS A 18 2.56 -19.88 9.59
C LYS A 18 4.02 -20.10 9.18
N ALA A 19 4.53 -19.33 8.22
CA ALA A 19 5.93 -19.40 7.79
C ALA A 19 6.92 -19.07 8.92
N ASN A 20 6.48 -18.35 9.96
CA ASN A 20 7.27 -17.99 11.13
C ASN A 20 6.88 -18.78 12.40
N ASN A 21 6.10 -19.86 12.27
CA ASN A 21 5.58 -20.66 13.40
C ASN A 21 4.81 -19.83 14.43
N LEU A 22 4.06 -18.83 13.97
CA LEU A 22 3.21 -17.98 14.79
C LEU A 22 1.74 -18.23 14.47
N GLU A 23 0.87 -17.89 15.42
CA GLU A 23 -0.58 -17.83 15.25
C GLU A 23 -1.09 -16.43 15.61
N ALA A 24 -2.17 -16.00 14.96
CA ALA A 24 -2.80 -14.72 15.29
C ALA A 24 -3.46 -14.81 16.67
N ALA A 25 -3.05 -13.95 17.61
CA ALA A 25 -3.63 -13.89 18.95
C ALA A 25 -5.13 -13.56 18.96
N PHE A 26 -5.62 -12.90 17.91
CA PHE A 26 -7.03 -12.62 17.66
C PHE A 26 -7.24 -12.30 16.18
N VAL A 27 -8.49 -12.45 15.73
CA VAL A 27 -8.95 -11.97 14.43
C VAL A 27 -10.30 -11.29 14.65
N GLU A 28 -10.33 -9.96 14.50
CA GLU A 28 -11.55 -9.15 14.62
C GLU A 28 -11.95 -8.63 13.23
N LYS A 29 -13.23 -8.76 12.92
CA LYS A 29 -13.82 -8.29 11.66
C LYS A 29 -14.69 -7.06 11.91
N PHE A 30 -14.82 -6.22 10.90
CA PHE A 30 -15.70 -5.05 10.93
C PHE A 30 -16.42 -4.92 9.60
N ASP A 31 -17.68 -4.49 9.68
CA ASP A 31 -18.51 -4.22 8.50
C ASP A 31 -17.92 -3.09 7.65
N ARG A 32 -17.94 -3.28 6.32
CA ARG A 32 -17.35 -2.31 5.37
C ARG A 32 -18.08 -0.97 5.35
N ALA A 33 -19.40 -0.98 5.45
CA ALA A 33 -20.24 0.20 5.33
C ALA A 33 -20.43 0.92 6.67
N LYS A 34 -20.49 0.18 7.77
CA LYS A 34 -20.76 0.68 9.12
C LYS A 34 -19.90 -0.04 10.16
N PRO A 35 -18.59 0.22 10.22
CA PRO A 35 -17.73 -0.36 11.24
C PRO A 35 -18.13 0.09 12.65
N ASP A 36 -18.16 -0.84 13.61
CA ASP A 36 -18.37 -0.53 15.02
C ASP A 36 -17.06 -0.68 15.82
N TYR A 37 -16.22 0.35 15.75
CA TYR A 37 -14.97 0.37 16.51
C TYR A 37 -15.17 0.61 18.01
N SER A 38 -16.35 1.07 18.44
CA SER A 38 -16.65 1.25 19.86
C SER A 38 -16.73 -0.09 20.60
N ALA A 39 -17.19 -1.14 19.91
CA ALA A 39 -17.19 -2.51 20.43
C ALA A 39 -15.85 -3.24 20.18
N ILE A 40 -15.22 -3.04 19.02
CA ILE A 40 -13.99 -3.76 18.64
C ILE A 40 -12.78 -3.29 19.45
N ALA A 41 -12.59 -1.98 19.61
CA ALA A 41 -11.36 -1.46 20.20
C ALA A 41 -11.13 -1.93 21.67
N PRO A 42 -12.15 -1.95 22.55
CA PRO A 42 -12.00 -2.52 23.90
C PRO A 42 -11.64 -4.01 23.90
N ARG A 43 -12.21 -4.81 22.97
CA ARG A 43 -11.87 -6.23 22.85
C ARG A 43 -10.41 -6.43 22.46
N VAL A 44 -9.93 -5.64 21.49
CA VAL A 44 -8.52 -5.68 21.08
C VAL A 44 -7.60 -5.22 22.20
N ALA A 45 -7.96 -4.15 22.93
CA ALA A 45 -7.19 -3.68 24.08
C ALA A 45 -7.07 -4.75 25.17
N GLY A 46 -8.15 -5.49 25.45
CA GLY A 46 -8.14 -6.63 26.39
C GLY A 46 -7.22 -7.78 25.99
N LYS A 47 -6.78 -7.87 24.72
CA LYS A 47 -5.78 -8.84 24.26
C LYS A 47 -4.33 -8.40 24.44
N GLN A 48 -4.09 -7.12 24.76
CA GLN A 48 -2.77 -6.52 24.93
C GLN A 48 -1.78 -6.89 23.79
N PRO A 49 -2.16 -6.69 22.51
CA PRO A 49 -1.35 -7.19 21.42
C PRO A 49 -0.07 -6.37 21.24
N GLN A 50 1.03 -7.06 20.91
CA GLN A 50 2.30 -6.42 20.56
C GLN A 50 2.23 -5.71 19.20
N ALA A 51 1.38 -6.20 18.29
CA ALA A 51 1.11 -5.59 16.99
C ALA A 51 -0.31 -5.87 16.51
N VAL A 52 -0.84 -4.98 15.67
CA VAL A 52 -2.13 -5.12 14.99
C VAL A 52 -1.93 -4.91 13.49
N ILE A 53 -2.20 -5.94 12.68
CA ILE A 53 -2.29 -5.80 11.23
C ILE A 53 -3.72 -5.34 10.90
N PHE A 54 -3.86 -4.10 10.47
CA PHE A 54 -5.15 -3.48 10.18
C PHE A 54 -5.40 -3.46 8.67
N ILE A 55 -6.35 -4.30 8.25
CA ILE A 55 -6.71 -4.51 6.84
C ILE A 55 -8.07 -3.83 6.56
N GLY A 56 -8.04 -2.76 5.76
CA GLY A 56 -9.23 -1.97 5.43
C GLY A 56 -8.94 -0.76 4.54
N THR A 57 -10.00 -0.05 4.19
CA THR A 57 -9.93 1.20 3.43
C THR A 57 -9.37 2.34 4.29
N GLY A 58 -8.78 3.36 3.67
CA GLY A 58 -8.11 4.45 4.39
C GLY A 58 -8.97 5.11 5.47
N ALA A 59 -10.23 5.44 5.17
CA ALA A 59 -11.13 6.06 6.15
C ALA A 59 -11.42 5.12 7.35
N ALA A 60 -11.75 3.86 7.08
CA ALA A 60 -12.05 2.88 8.11
C ALA A 60 -10.81 2.61 9.00
N VAL A 61 -9.63 2.49 8.39
CA VAL A 61 -8.37 2.31 9.11
C VAL A 61 -8.03 3.56 9.94
N VAL A 62 -8.27 4.79 9.43
CA VAL A 62 -8.08 6.03 10.21
C VAL A 62 -8.94 6.00 11.48
N ASP A 63 -10.23 5.73 11.35
CA ASP A 63 -11.17 5.73 12.47
C ASP A 63 -10.86 4.60 13.46
N GLY A 64 -10.53 3.42 12.94
CA GLY A 64 -10.14 2.28 13.75
C GLY A 64 -8.83 2.49 14.50
N ILE A 65 -7.81 3.10 13.89
CA ILE A 65 -6.55 3.43 14.57
C ILE A 65 -6.80 4.41 15.72
N LYS A 66 -7.61 5.45 15.49
CA LYS A 66 -8.00 6.39 16.55
C LYS A 66 -8.72 5.69 17.69
N ALA A 67 -9.67 4.79 17.37
CA ALA A 67 -10.40 4.02 18.38
C ALA A 67 -9.49 3.06 19.16
N LEU A 68 -8.61 2.31 18.50
CA LEU A 68 -7.67 1.39 19.13
C LEU A 68 -6.74 2.12 20.11
N ARG A 69 -6.16 3.24 19.68
CA ARG A 69 -5.28 4.05 20.53
C ARG A 69 -6.06 4.70 21.68
N GLY A 70 -7.27 5.18 21.43
CA GLY A 70 -8.18 5.70 22.46
C GLY A 70 -8.58 4.65 23.51
N ALA A 71 -8.64 3.38 23.13
CA ALA A 71 -8.87 2.25 24.03
C ALA A 71 -7.58 1.76 24.74
N GLY A 72 -6.44 2.41 24.54
CA GLY A 72 -5.18 2.09 25.20
C GLY A 72 -4.33 1.02 24.49
N VAL A 73 -4.60 0.68 23.23
CA VAL A 73 -3.71 -0.20 22.45
C VAL A 73 -2.41 0.53 22.13
N THR A 74 -1.30 0.03 22.68
CA THR A 74 0.05 0.58 22.50
C THR A 74 0.91 -0.22 21.51
N GLY A 75 0.44 -1.38 21.08
CA GLY A 75 1.13 -2.24 20.12
C GLY A 75 1.36 -1.56 18.76
N GLN A 76 2.33 -2.07 18.02
CA GLN A 76 2.68 -1.58 16.69
C GLN A 76 1.49 -1.77 15.73
N ILE A 77 1.01 -0.69 15.12
CA ILE A 77 -0.04 -0.79 14.09
C ILE A 77 0.62 -0.87 12.72
N VAL A 78 0.28 -1.90 11.96
CA VAL A 78 0.73 -2.13 10.58
C VAL A 78 -0.48 -2.11 9.67
N THR A 79 -0.42 -1.44 8.52
CA THR A 79 -1.47 -1.47 7.51
C THR A 79 -0.90 -1.62 6.10
N LEU A 80 -1.79 -1.85 5.14
CA LEU A 80 -1.42 -2.20 3.76
C LEU A 80 -1.13 -0.95 2.90
N SER A 81 -0.47 -1.17 1.76
CA SER A 81 0.02 -0.14 0.84
C SER A 81 -1.07 0.77 0.27
N ASN A 82 -2.32 0.28 0.19
CA ASN A 82 -3.46 1.10 -0.23
C ASN A 82 -3.70 2.34 0.65
N ASN A 83 -3.10 2.38 1.85
CA ASN A 83 -3.17 3.50 2.78
C ASN A 83 -1.95 4.44 2.71
N ALA A 84 -0.97 4.19 1.84
CA ALA A 84 0.29 4.93 1.76
C ALA A 84 0.17 6.30 1.03
N SER A 85 -0.77 7.14 1.47
CA SER A 85 -1.06 8.45 0.88
C SER A 85 -0.92 9.59 1.89
N GLY A 86 -0.66 10.81 1.40
CA GLY A 86 -0.65 12.01 2.24
C GLY A 86 -2.02 12.31 2.87
N GLY A 87 -3.11 11.97 2.18
CA GLY A 87 -4.48 12.10 2.71
C GLY A 87 -4.72 11.21 3.92
N PHE A 88 -4.22 9.97 3.89
CA PHE A 88 -4.29 9.05 5.03
C PHE A 88 -3.51 9.58 6.24
N VAL A 89 -2.26 10.03 6.02
CA VAL A 89 -1.45 10.65 7.09
C VAL A 89 -2.17 11.86 7.69
N LYS A 90 -2.68 12.76 6.84
CA LYS A 90 -3.42 13.95 7.28
C LYS A 90 -4.65 13.60 8.10
N ALA A 91 -5.40 12.57 7.70
CA ALA A 91 -6.61 12.15 8.39
C ALA A 91 -6.32 11.50 9.76
N LEU A 92 -5.18 10.81 9.90
CA LEU A 92 -4.69 10.30 11.18
C LEU A 92 -4.25 11.42 12.13
N GLY A 93 -3.67 12.51 11.60
CA GLY A 93 -3.17 13.63 12.41
C GLY A 93 -2.08 13.17 13.38
N GLU A 94 -2.20 13.51 14.66
CA GLU A 94 -1.26 13.08 15.71
C GLU A 94 -1.18 11.55 15.84
N GLN A 95 -2.24 10.84 15.40
CA GLN A 95 -2.26 9.39 15.42
C GLN A 95 -1.47 8.74 14.26
N ALA A 96 -0.85 9.53 13.39
CA ALA A 96 -0.09 9.00 12.26
C ALA A 96 1.27 8.46 12.71
N ARG A 97 1.94 9.13 13.65
CA ARG A 97 3.29 8.78 14.09
C ARG A 97 3.34 7.31 14.50
N GLY A 98 4.35 6.62 13.98
CA GLY A 98 4.65 5.23 14.31
C GLY A 98 3.79 4.21 13.57
N VAL A 99 2.76 4.60 12.81
CA VAL A 99 2.02 3.63 11.99
C VAL A 99 2.94 3.11 10.88
N VAL A 100 3.03 1.78 10.78
CA VAL A 100 3.78 1.11 9.72
C VAL A 100 2.85 0.87 8.53
N VAL A 101 3.33 1.16 7.33
CA VAL A 101 2.59 0.94 6.09
C VAL A 101 3.48 0.13 5.15
N THR A 102 2.96 -1.00 4.66
CA THR A 102 3.64 -1.82 3.65
C THR A 102 3.76 -1.04 2.34
N GLN A 103 4.79 -1.31 1.55
CA GLN A 103 5.13 -0.55 0.36
C GLN A 103 5.34 -1.50 -0.82
N VAL A 104 4.84 -1.12 -1.99
CA VAL A 104 4.89 -1.92 -3.24
C VAL A 104 5.83 -1.33 -4.30
N PHE A 105 6.51 -0.24 -3.95
CA PHE A 105 7.56 0.39 -4.74
C PHE A 105 8.70 0.84 -3.81
N PRO A 106 9.90 1.11 -4.33
CA PRO A 106 10.99 1.74 -3.58
C PRO A 106 10.56 3.04 -2.90
N SER A 107 11.37 3.49 -1.95
CA SER A 107 11.16 4.78 -1.30
C SER A 107 11.06 5.89 -2.33
N GLU A 108 10.04 6.73 -2.17
CA GLU A 108 9.77 7.90 -2.99
C GLU A 108 10.85 9.00 -2.87
N ARG A 109 11.86 8.76 -2.02
CA ARG A 109 13.04 9.61 -1.80
C ARG A 109 14.33 8.97 -2.32
N SER A 110 14.29 7.71 -2.74
CA SER A 110 15.45 6.97 -3.24
C SER A 110 15.76 7.32 -4.70
N LEU A 111 16.46 8.44 -4.90
CA LEU A 111 16.80 8.97 -6.23
C LEU A 111 17.80 8.11 -7.04
N ASN A 112 18.34 7.03 -6.45
CA ASN A 112 19.11 6.02 -7.16
C ASN A 112 18.24 5.18 -8.10
N TYR A 113 16.92 5.10 -7.86
CA TYR A 113 15.98 4.58 -8.84
C TYR A 113 15.64 5.70 -9.83
N ALA A 114 16.00 5.49 -11.10
CA ALA A 114 15.74 6.46 -12.17
C ALA A 114 14.24 6.80 -12.29
N VAL A 115 13.35 5.83 -12.06
CA VAL A 115 11.89 6.06 -12.09
C VAL A 115 11.42 7.00 -10.99
N ILE A 116 12.01 6.91 -9.79
CA ILE A 116 11.70 7.78 -8.66
C ILE A 116 12.24 9.20 -8.93
N LYS A 117 13.46 9.28 -9.47
CA LYS A 117 14.05 10.57 -9.86
C LYS A 117 13.18 11.28 -10.91
N GLU A 118 12.74 10.57 -11.95
CA GLU A 118 11.87 11.12 -12.99
C GLU A 118 10.53 11.61 -12.41
N ALA A 119 9.88 10.81 -11.56
CA ALA A 119 8.65 11.20 -10.88
C ALA A 119 8.84 12.47 -10.04
N MET A 120 9.95 12.57 -9.30
CA MET A 120 10.27 13.70 -8.45
C MET A 120 10.55 14.97 -9.26
N ASP A 121 11.29 14.86 -10.37
CA ASP A 121 11.58 16.00 -11.24
C ASP A 121 10.29 16.57 -11.87
N LEU A 122 9.39 15.69 -12.32
CA LEU A 122 8.07 16.08 -12.85
C LEU A 122 7.17 16.71 -11.78
N ALA A 123 7.17 16.16 -10.56
CA ALA A 123 6.42 16.70 -9.44
C ALA A 123 6.90 18.12 -9.07
N ARG A 124 8.22 18.32 -8.98
CA ARG A 124 8.83 19.63 -8.70
C ARG A 124 8.52 20.66 -9.78
N ALA A 125 8.53 20.27 -11.06
CA ALA A 125 8.11 21.14 -12.15
C ALA A 125 6.63 21.58 -12.05
N LYS A 126 5.83 20.90 -11.22
CA LYS A 126 4.44 21.25 -10.89
C LYS A 126 4.28 21.86 -9.49
N ASN A 127 5.37 22.30 -8.86
CA ASN A 127 5.40 22.85 -7.50
C ASN A 127 4.93 21.86 -6.43
N ILE A 128 5.08 20.56 -6.66
CA ILE A 128 4.84 19.52 -5.67
C ILE A 128 6.19 19.16 -5.05
N ALA A 129 6.37 19.53 -3.77
CA ALA A 129 7.66 19.43 -3.09
C ALA A 129 8.06 17.99 -2.77
N ASP A 130 7.10 17.18 -2.32
CA ASP A 130 7.31 15.81 -1.85
C ASP A 130 6.37 14.85 -2.58
N LEU A 131 6.88 13.67 -2.92
CA LEU A 131 6.07 12.54 -3.37
C LEU A 131 5.51 11.78 -2.16
N THR A 132 4.45 11.01 -2.41
CA THR A 132 3.98 9.95 -1.51
C THR A 132 4.04 8.61 -2.24
N PRO A 133 4.07 7.47 -1.54
CA PRO A 133 4.06 6.18 -2.20
C PRO A 133 2.89 5.99 -3.18
N ALA A 134 1.69 6.44 -2.81
CA ALA A 134 0.53 6.42 -3.72
C ALA A 134 0.75 7.25 -5.01
N MET A 135 1.52 8.36 -4.93
CA MET A 135 1.87 9.13 -6.13
C MET A 135 2.88 8.40 -7.01
N VAL A 136 3.85 7.70 -6.40
CA VAL A 136 4.80 6.84 -7.14
C VAL A 136 4.04 5.72 -7.84
N GLU A 137 3.13 5.04 -7.15
CA GLU A 137 2.29 4.00 -7.75
C GLU A 137 1.47 4.51 -8.93
N GLY A 138 0.82 5.68 -8.79
CA GLY A 138 0.09 6.31 -9.89
C GLY A 138 1.00 6.67 -11.07
N PHE A 139 2.18 7.21 -10.81
CA PHE A 139 3.16 7.55 -11.85
C PHE A 139 3.66 6.32 -12.60
N VAL A 140 4.08 5.27 -11.88
CA VAL A 140 4.56 4.02 -12.48
C VAL A 140 3.45 3.35 -13.28
N THR A 141 2.22 3.29 -12.74
CA THR A 141 1.06 2.75 -13.45
C THR A 141 0.80 3.47 -14.77
N ALA A 142 0.85 4.81 -14.76
CA ALA A 142 0.69 5.60 -15.99
C ALA A 142 1.82 5.32 -16.99
N LYS A 143 3.06 5.19 -16.52
CA LYS A 143 4.22 4.86 -17.36
C LYS A 143 4.09 3.49 -18.02
N VAL A 144 3.62 2.48 -17.27
CA VAL A 144 3.33 1.13 -17.78
C VAL A 144 2.20 1.14 -18.80
N LEU A 145 1.12 1.89 -18.54
CA LEU A 145 0.03 2.05 -19.52
C LEU A 145 0.53 2.68 -20.83
N VAL A 146 1.36 3.72 -20.75
CA VAL A 146 1.96 4.36 -21.93
C VAL A 146 2.84 3.38 -22.70
N GLU A 147 3.62 2.54 -22.01
CA GLU A 147 4.42 1.49 -22.65
C GLU A 147 3.56 0.44 -23.35
N GLY A 148 2.49 -0.01 -22.69
CA GLY A 148 1.50 -0.91 -23.30
C GLY A 148 0.86 -0.31 -24.56
N LEU A 149 0.50 0.98 -24.53
CA LEU A 149 -0.05 1.70 -25.69
C LEU A 149 0.96 1.83 -26.84
N LYS A 150 2.25 2.09 -26.54
CA LYS A 150 3.30 2.11 -27.57
C LYS A 150 3.44 0.76 -28.25
N ARG A 151 3.42 -0.32 -27.46
CA ARG A 151 3.51 -1.71 -27.96
C ARG A 151 2.26 -2.16 -28.73
N ALA A 152 1.10 -1.63 -28.37
CA ALA A 152 -0.16 -1.86 -29.10
C ALA A 152 -0.14 -1.28 -30.53
N GLY A 153 0.74 -0.32 -30.82
CA GLY A 153 0.89 0.29 -32.14
C GLY A 153 -0.25 1.25 -32.51
N PRO A 154 -0.33 1.69 -33.78
CA PRO A 154 -1.30 2.69 -34.22
C PRO A 154 -2.75 2.20 -34.11
N LYS A 155 -3.65 3.13 -33.76
CA LYS A 155 -5.09 2.87 -33.55
C LYS A 155 -5.30 1.72 -32.54
N PRO A 156 -4.86 1.91 -31.27
CA PRO A 156 -5.03 0.89 -30.24
C PRO A 156 -6.51 0.70 -29.91
N ASP A 157 -6.86 -0.54 -29.59
CA ASP A 157 -8.13 -0.94 -29.00
C ASP A 157 -7.85 -1.77 -27.73
N ARG A 158 -8.89 -2.28 -27.07
CA ARG A 158 -8.75 -3.06 -25.84
C ARG A 158 -7.90 -4.31 -26.03
N ALA A 159 -8.10 -5.04 -27.14
CA ALA A 159 -7.38 -6.28 -27.41
C ALA A 159 -5.90 -6.01 -27.72
N LYS A 160 -5.61 -4.97 -28.51
CA LYS A 160 -4.23 -4.56 -28.81
C LYS A 160 -3.51 -4.03 -27.57
N LEU A 161 -4.19 -3.29 -26.70
CA LEU A 161 -3.60 -2.83 -25.45
C LEU A 161 -3.24 -4.01 -24.54
N GLN A 162 -4.14 -4.98 -24.38
CA GLN A 162 -3.86 -6.19 -23.61
C GLN A 162 -2.64 -6.93 -24.18
N ALA A 163 -2.62 -7.21 -25.49
CA ALA A 163 -1.48 -7.86 -26.14
C ALA A 163 -0.18 -7.02 -26.00
N GLY A 164 -0.28 -5.69 -26.07
CA GLY A 164 0.83 -4.77 -25.86
C GLY A 164 1.41 -4.87 -24.44
N LEU A 165 0.55 -4.89 -23.42
CA LEU A 165 0.96 -5.09 -22.03
C LEU A 165 1.56 -6.49 -21.80
N GLU A 166 0.91 -7.56 -22.26
CA GLU A 166 1.39 -8.95 -22.12
C GLU A 166 2.72 -9.21 -22.85
N SER A 167 3.07 -8.37 -23.83
CA SER A 167 4.37 -8.41 -24.51
C SER A 167 5.52 -7.83 -23.69
N ILE A 168 5.26 -7.11 -22.59
CA ILE A 168 6.29 -6.52 -21.74
C ILE A 168 7.06 -7.64 -21.03
N LYS A 169 8.34 -7.78 -21.36
CA LYS A 169 9.25 -8.77 -20.79
C LYS A 169 10.51 -8.09 -20.31
N LYS A 170 10.88 -8.32 -19.05
CA LYS A 170 12.10 -7.81 -18.41
C LYS A 170 12.37 -6.34 -18.72
N TRP A 171 11.32 -5.53 -18.71
CA TRP A 171 11.43 -4.13 -19.05
C TRP A 171 11.98 -3.37 -17.85
N ASP A 172 13.11 -2.70 -18.04
CA ASP A 172 13.66 -1.80 -17.04
C ASP A 172 12.79 -0.52 -16.97
N LEU A 173 12.05 -0.41 -15.87
CA LEU A 173 11.21 0.73 -15.52
C LEU A 173 12.00 1.93 -14.97
N GLY A 174 13.32 1.82 -14.84
CA GLY A 174 14.18 2.81 -14.19
C GLY A 174 14.69 2.31 -12.84
N GLY A 175 15.28 1.11 -12.84
CA GLY A 175 15.78 0.40 -11.66
C GLY A 175 14.82 -0.64 -11.10
N LEU A 176 13.69 -0.88 -11.77
CA LEU A 176 12.76 -1.96 -11.46
C LEU A 176 12.53 -2.78 -12.73
N GLU A 177 12.56 -4.11 -12.63
CA GLU A 177 12.23 -4.97 -13.76
C GLU A 177 10.73 -5.31 -13.72
N LEU A 178 10.01 -5.03 -14.80
CA LEU A 178 8.60 -5.41 -14.95
C LEU A 178 8.42 -6.42 -16.09
N SER A 179 7.65 -7.48 -15.81
CA SER A 179 7.26 -8.48 -16.79
C SER A 179 5.79 -8.84 -16.66
N TYR A 180 5.08 -8.89 -17.78
CA TYR A 180 3.76 -9.50 -17.88
C TYR A 180 3.80 -10.72 -18.81
N SER A 181 2.77 -11.55 -18.77
CA SER A 181 2.54 -12.65 -19.71
C SER A 181 1.04 -12.94 -19.81
N PRO A 182 0.57 -13.70 -20.82
CA PRO A 182 -0.84 -14.08 -20.92
C PRO A 182 -1.41 -14.83 -19.70
N THR A 183 -0.53 -15.35 -18.83
CA THR A 183 -0.90 -16.14 -17.64
C THR A 183 -0.43 -15.52 -16.33
N ASP A 184 0.27 -14.38 -16.38
CA ASP A 184 0.76 -13.69 -15.19
C ASP A 184 0.75 -12.18 -15.43
N HIS A 185 -0.14 -11.50 -14.71
CA HIS A 185 -0.36 -10.06 -14.79
C HIS A 185 0.10 -9.33 -13.52
N SER A 186 0.95 -9.96 -12.70
CA SER A 186 1.42 -9.38 -11.43
C SER A 186 2.45 -8.26 -11.67
N GLY A 187 3.29 -8.40 -12.70
CA GLY A 187 4.18 -7.32 -13.19
C GLY A 187 5.48 -7.20 -12.42
N LEU A 188 5.37 -6.79 -11.15
CA LEU A 188 6.47 -6.49 -10.25
C LEU A 188 6.28 -7.29 -8.94
N ASP A 189 7.31 -8.02 -8.53
CA ASP A 189 7.38 -8.61 -7.20
C ASP A 189 8.28 -7.74 -6.32
N PHE A 190 7.65 -6.85 -5.54
CA PHE A 190 8.34 -5.94 -4.64
C PHE A 190 7.52 -5.71 -3.38
N SER A 191 8.16 -5.84 -2.22
CA SER A 191 7.56 -5.47 -0.94
C SER A 191 8.61 -4.83 -0.03
N ASP A 192 8.22 -3.77 0.66
CA ASP A 192 9.04 -3.05 1.63
C ASP A 192 8.15 -2.53 2.77
N LEU A 193 8.73 -1.99 3.83
CA LEU A 193 8.03 -1.38 4.95
C LEU A 193 8.43 0.08 5.10
N SER A 194 7.48 0.88 5.56
CA SER A 194 7.75 2.25 5.99
C SER A 194 7.09 2.52 7.31
N ILE A 195 7.64 3.44 8.09
CA ILE A 195 7.02 3.97 9.29
C ILE A 195 6.74 5.45 9.12
N ILE A 196 5.55 5.91 9.52
CA ILE A 196 5.22 7.33 9.47
C ILE A 196 5.95 8.05 10.61
N GLY A 197 6.82 8.98 10.23
CA GLY A 197 7.60 9.81 11.15
C GLY A 197 6.77 10.88 11.86
N SER A 198 7.39 11.54 12.85
CA SER A 198 6.80 12.71 13.54
C SER A 198 6.57 13.91 12.62
N ASP A 199 7.25 13.96 11.47
CA ASP A 199 7.10 14.94 10.40
C ASP A 199 5.99 14.56 9.39
N GLY A 200 5.26 13.47 9.64
CA GLY A 200 4.22 12.98 8.74
C GLY A 200 4.74 12.35 7.45
N ARG A 201 6.06 12.16 7.31
CA ARG A 201 6.67 11.53 6.14
C ARG A 201 6.83 10.03 6.35
N PHE A 202 6.73 9.25 5.27
CA PHE A 202 7.10 7.84 5.29
C PHE A 202 8.63 7.72 5.39
N LYS A 203 9.10 6.91 6.32
CA LYS A 203 10.53 6.66 6.57
C LYS A 203 10.83 5.19 6.39
N ARG A 204 11.94 4.90 5.70
CA ARG A 204 12.47 3.58 5.39
C ARG A 204 13.97 3.61 5.60
#